data_AF-A0A2N0LAT2-F1
#
_entry.id   AF-A0A2N0LAT2-F1
#
_cell.length_a   1.000
_cell.length_b   1.000
_cell.length_c   1.000
_cell.angle_alpha   90.00
_cell.angle_beta   90.00
_cell.angle_gamma   90.00
#
_symmetry.space_group_name_H-M   'P 1'
#
loop_
_entity.id
_entity.type
_entity.pdbx_description
1 polymer ?
#
loop_
_entity_poly.entity_id
_entity_poly.type
_entity_poly.pdbx_seq_one_letter_code
_entity_poly.pdbx_strand_id
1 'polypeptide(L)'
;MSGIDERLFQAVRTDDVDAAVAALKSGASANYIHVEEDTTVRDRVPVLYAACKKQNKELVELLLAHGADPNAEYDQSATWGSEHEPCLFGALSPSGPVKHPSAEIVRALLESGADPNVPRVWRENFNNEVFAINRAWGNQELIALLRAYGAGK
;
A
#
# COMPACT_ATOMS: atom_id res chain seq x y z
N MET A 1 18.33 -0.21 12.71
CA MET A 1 17.73 0.06 11.39
C MET A 1 18.84 -0.10 10.36
N SER A 2 18.69 -1.02 9.42
CA SER A 2 19.73 -1.23 8.41
C SER A 2 19.64 -0.11 7.38
N GLY A 3 20.77 0.52 7.01
CA GLY A 3 20.75 1.57 5.99
C GLY A 3 20.30 1.09 4.61
N ILE A 4 20.24 -0.23 4.37
CA ILE A 4 19.83 -0.78 3.07
C ILE A 4 18.30 -0.82 2.91
N ASP A 5 17.57 -1.06 4.00
CA ASP A 5 16.10 -1.02 3.97
C ASP A 5 15.58 0.40 3.70
N GLU A 6 16.21 1.38 4.33
CA GLU A 6 15.89 2.79 4.08
C GLU A 6 16.20 3.19 2.63
N ARG A 7 17.31 2.68 2.04
CA ARG A 7 17.60 2.91 0.62
C ARG A 7 16.53 2.32 -0.29
N LEU A 8 15.99 1.15 0.03
CA LEU A 8 14.86 0.57 -0.70
C LEU A 8 13.63 1.50 -0.60
N PHE A 9 13.28 1.95 0.60
CA PHE A 9 12.14 2.86 0.78
C PHE A 9 12.32 4.18 -0.01
N GLN A 10 13.51 4.77 0.05
CA GLN A 10 13.81 5.99 -0.70
C GLN A 10 13.71 5.78 -2.21
N ALA A 11 14.22 4.66 -2.74
CA ALA A 11 14.09 4.29 -4.14
C ALA A 11 12.62 4.22 -4.57
N VAL A 12 11.76 3.55 -3.79
CA VAL A 12 10.32 3.49 -4.06
C VAL A 12 9.66 4.88 -3.96
N ARG A 13 10.04 5.69 -2.97
CA ARG A 13 9.52 7.05 -2.80
C ARG A 13 9.87 7.97 -3.97
N THR A 14 11.04 7.76 -4.59
CA THR A 14 11.49 8.50 -5.78
C THR A 14 11.15 7.82 -7.10
N ASP A 15 10.43 6.69 -7.07
CA ASP A 15 10.02 5.92 -8.25
C ASP A 15 11.20 5.35 -9.07
N ASP A 16 12.32 5.05 -8.40
CA ASP A 16 13.55 4.53 -8.98
C ASP A 16 13.59 2.99 -8.89
N VAL A 17 13.15 2.33 -9.98
CA VAL A 17 13.09 0.87 -10.07
C VAL A 17 14.48 0.24 -9.96
N ASP A 18 15.48 0.79 -10.65
CA ASP A 18 16.83 0.23 -10.67
C ASP A 18 17.46 0.26 -9.26
N ALA A 19 17.29 1.37 -8.53
CA ALA A 19 17.74 1.48 -7.16
C ALA A 19 16.99 0.52 -6.22
N ALA A 20 15.69 0.32 -6.41
CA ALA A 20 14.90 -0.63 -5.64
C ALA A 20 15.39 -2.07 -5.88
N VAL A 21 15.62 -2.47 -7.14
CA VAL A 21 16.20 -3.76 -7.52
C VAL A 21 17.57 -3.95 -6.85
N ALA A 22 18.43 -2.94 -6.90
CA ALA A 22 19.76 -3.01 -6.29
C ALA A 22 19.70 -3.18 -4.76
N ALA A 23 18.77 -2.48 -4.10
CA ALA A 23 18.58 -2.58 -2.65
C ALA A 23 18.07 -3.97 -2.23
N LEU A 24 17.05 -4.51 -2.93
CA LEU A 24 16.54 -5.87 -2.69
C LEU A 24 17.62 -6.94 -2.92
N LYS A 25 18.40 -6.83 -3.99
CA LYS A 25 19.56 -7.72 -4.25
C LYS A 25 20.62 -7.64 -3.16
N SER A 26 20.74 -6.48 -2.50
CA SER A 26 21.66 -6.25 -1.38
C SER A 26 21.10 -6.71 -0.03
N GLY A 27 19.91 -7.32 -0.01
CA GLY A 27 19.28 -7.87 1.18
C GLY A 27 18.33 -6.93 1.92
N ALA A 28 17.88 -5.84 1.29
CA ALA A 28 16.78 -5.05 1.84
C ALA A 28 15.51 -5.90 1.99
N SER A 29 14.77 -5.69 3.06
CA SER A 29 13.51 -6.37 3.30
C SER A 29 12.38 -5.74 2.48
N ALA A 30 11.69 -6.55 1.68
CA ALA A 30 10.45 -6.15 1.00
C ALA A 30 9.28 -5.88 1.98
N ASN A 31 9.45 -6.27 3.26
CA ASN A 31 8.53 -5.98 4.36
C ASN A 31 9.02 -4.82 5.24
N TYR A 32 9.96 -4.01 4.76
CA TYR A 32 10.41 -2.84 5.51
C TYR A 32 9.25 -1.84 5.69
N ILE A 33 9.18 -1.31 6.91
CA ILE A 33 8.24 -0.26 7.31
C ILE A 33 9.08 0.97 7.66
N HIS A 34 8.95 2.01 6.84
CA HIS A 34 9.53 3.31 7.15
C HIS A 34 8.71 3.97 8.25
N VAL A 35 9.39 4.59 9.21
CA VAL A 35 8.74 5.33 10.30
C VAL A 35 9.07 6.80 10.13
N GLU A 36 8.05 7.62 9.91
CA GLU A 36 8.14 9.07 9.94
C GLU A 36 7.43 9.54 11.22
N GLU A 37 8.11 10.27 12.09
CA GLU A 37 7.55 10.69 13.38
C GLU A 37 7.93 12.14 13.65
N ASP A 38 6.91 12.96 13.95
CA ASP A 38 7.06 14.30 14.49
C ASP A 38 6.46 14.39 15.92
N THR A 39 6.30 15.59 16.47
CA THR A 39 5.79 15.77 17.85
C THR A 39 4.31 15.43 18.01
N THR A 40 3.58 15.21 16.93
CA THR A 40 2.11 15.09 16.90
C THR A 40 1.59 13.92 16.08
N VAL A 41 2.38 13.43 15.12
CA VAL A 41 2.01 12.38 14.18
C VAL A 41 3.15 11.37 14.05
N ARG A 42 2.79 10.10 13.95
CA ARG A 42 3.67 8.99 13.65
C ARG A 42 3.07 8.14 12.54
N ASP A 43 3.75 8.11 11.39
CA ASP A 43 3.39 7.31 10.24
C ASP A 43 4.32 6.09 10.16
N ARG A 44 3.71 4.93 9.93
CA ARG A 44 4.37 3.66 9.65
C ARG A 44 3.97 3.25 8.24
N VAL A 45 4.92 3.32 7.32
CA VAL A 45 4.68 3.17 5.89
C VAL A 45 5.37 1.90 5.38
N PRO A 46 4.64 0.80 5.15
CA PRO A 46 5.18 -0.35 4.43
C PRO A 46 5.68 0.07 3.06
N VAL A 47 6.84 -0.44 2.65
CA VAL A 47 7.42 -0.12 1.33
C VAL A 47 6.47 -0.47 0.18
N LEU A 48 5.72 -1.58 0.31
CA LEU A 48 4.70 -1.96 -0.66
C LEU A 48 3.55 -0.95 -0.74
N TYR A 49 3.10 -0.40 0.39
CA TYR A 49 2.06 0.63 0.41
C TYR A 49 2.53 1.87 -0.38
N ALA A 50 3.77 2.32 -0.17
CA ALA A 50 4.34 3.44 -0.90
C ALA A 50 4.37 3.19 -2.42
N ALA A 51 4.79 2.00 -2.87
CA ALA A 51 4.77 1.62 -4.28
C ALA A 51 3.34 1.64 -4.87
N CYS A 52 2.35 1.15 -4.11
CA CYS A 52 0.95 1.18 -4.51
C CYS A 52 0.44 2.62 -4.69
N LYS A 53 0.78 3.54 -3.78
CA LYS A 53 0.40 4.96 -3.88
C LYS A 53 1.00 5.68 -5.08
N LYS A 54 2.17 5.23 -5.56
CA LYS A 54 2.83 5.73 -6.78
C LYS A 54 2.21 5.22 -8.06
N GLN A 55 1.42 4.14 -8.00
CA GLN A 55 0.85 3.49 -9.17
C GLN A 55 1.91 2.96 -10.15
N ASN A 56 3.09 2.61 -9.64
CA ASN A 56 4.13 1.96 -10.43
C ASN A 56 3.97 0.44 -10.31
N LYS A 57 3.45 -0.18 -11.37
CA LYS A 57 3.23 -1.62 -11.45
C LYS A 57 4.52 -2.41 -11.26
N GLU A 58 5.62 -1.96 -11.86
CA GLU A 58 6.90 -2.66 -11.81
C GLU A 58 7.45 -2.72 -10.38
N LEU A 59 7.36 -1.61 -9.63
CA LEU A 59 7.74 -1.61 -8.21
C LEU A 59 6.85 -2.52 -7.36
N VAL A 60 5.54 -2.54 -7.61
CA VAL A 60 4.61 -3.40 -6.87
C VAL A 60 4.91 -4.87 -7.13
N GLU A 61 5.01 -5.27 -8.39
CA GLU A 61 5.31 -6.66 -8.78
C GLU A 61 6.69 -7.10 -8.26
N LEU A 62 7.69 -6.22 -8.32
CA LEU A 62 9.02 -6.47 -7.77
C LEU A 62 8.98 -6.75 -6.26
N LEU A 63 8.30 -5.91 -5.49
CA LEU A 63 8.21 -6.08 -4.03
C LEU A 63 7.44 -7.35 -3.65
N LEU A 64 6.33 -7.64 -4.33
CA LEU A 64 5.55 -8.87 -4.14
C LEU A 64 6.38 -10.12 -4.47
N ALA A 65 7.13 -10.10 -5.58
CA ALA A 65 8.04 -11.19 -5.95
C ALA A 65 9.16 -11.43 -4.91
N HIS A 66 9.52 -10.41 -4.14
CA HIS A 66 10.45 -10.48 -3.02
C HIS A 66 9.78 -10.76 -1.66
N GLY A 67 8.51 -11.14 -1.65
CA GLY A 67 7.79 -11.57 -0.45
C GLY A 67 7.26 -10.44 0.42
N ALA A 68 7.02 -9.26 -0.16
CA ALA A 68 6.25 -8.22 0.52
C ALA A 68 4.84 -8.74 0.86
N ASP A 69 4.39 -8.47 2.09
CA ASP A 69 3.06 -8.81 2.57
C ASP A 69 2.02 -7.90 1.89
N PRO A 70 1.12 -8.45 1.05
CA PRO A 70 0.09 -7.66 0.36
C PRO A 70 -0.99 -7.12 1.31
N ASN A 71 -1.04 -7.62 2.55
CA ASN A 71 -1.94 -7.14 3.60
C ASN A 71 -1.25 -6.21 4.60
N ALA A 72 0.00 -5.79 4.34
CA ALA A 72 0.66 -4.81 5.18
C ALA A 72 -0.16 -3.52 5.24
N GLU A 73 -0.22 -2.94 6.44
CA GLU A 73 -1.03 -1.76 6.71
C GLU A 73 -0.14 -0.54 6.92
N TYR A 74 -0.48 0.54 6.22
CA TYR A 74 -0.11 1.88 6.63
C TYR A 74 -0.82 2.20 7.94
N ASP A 75 -0.09 2.70 8.92
CA ASP A 75 -0.59 3.01 10.25
C ASP A 75 -0.12 4.43 10.60
N GLN A 76 -1.08 5.34 10.72
CA GLN A 76 -0.87 6.69 11.21
C GLN A 76 -1.48 6.80 12.60
N SER A 77 -0.66 7.24 13.55
CA SER A 77 -1.10 7.60 14.90
C SER A 77 -0.84 9.08 15.12
N ALA A 78 -1.88 9.79 15.55
CA ALA A 78 -1.79 11.19 15.94
C ALA A 78 -2.47 11.42 17.30
N THR A 79 -2.18 12.54 17.95
CA THR A 79 -2.77 12.91 19.25
C THR A 79 -4.30 12.82 19.27
N TRP A 80 -4.94 13.11 18.14
CA TRP A 80 -6.39 13.22 18.04
C TRP A 80 -7.04 12.03 17.37
N GLY A 81 -6.28 11.14 16.70
CA GLY A 81 -6.84 10.02 15.95
C GLY A 81 -5.82 9.03 15.43
N SER A 82 -6.29 7.89 14.90
CA SER A 82 -5.45 6.95 14.17
C SER A 82 -6.12 6.46 12.90
N GLU A 83 -5.30 6.14 11.90
CA GLU A 83 -5.73 5.62 10.61
C GLU A 83 -4.94 4.37 10.25
N HIS A 84 -5.65 3.33 9.81
CA HIS A 84 -5.06 2.09 9.34
C HIS A 84 -5.56 1.82 7.92
N GLU A 85 -4.64 1.65 6.96
CA GLU A 85 -4.95 1.41 5.55
C GLU A 85 -4.14 0.23 4.99
N PRO A 86 -4.78 -0.86 4.53
CA PRO A 86 -4.09 -1.94 3.82
C PRO A 86 -3.45 -1.46 2.50
N CYS A 87 -2.39 -2.14 2.03
CA CYS A 87 -1.77 -1.85 0.72
C CYS A 87 -2.77 -1.75 -0.44
N LEU A 88 -3.84 -2.55 -0.42
CA LEU A 88 -4.93 -2.49 -1.40
C LEU A 88 -5.60 -1.10 -1.47
N PHE A 89 -5.73 -0.40 -0.34
CA PHE A 89 -6.22 0.99 -0.31
C PHE A 89 -5.24 1.97 -0.93
N GLY A 90 -3.93 1.75 -0.73
CA GLY A 90 -2.90 2.52 -1.40
C GLY A 90 -3.01 2.44 -2.93
N ALA A 91 -3.34 1.25 -3.46
CA ALA A 91 -3.55 1.05 -4.89
C ALA A 91 -4.85 1.69 -5.41
N LEU A 92 -5.89 1.77 -4.59
CA LEU A 92 -7.18 2.37 -4.95
C LEU A 92 -7.22 3.90 -4.74
N SER A 93 -6.25 4.45 -4.00
CA SER A 93 -6.16 5.86 -3.62
C SER A 93 -4.83 6.47 -4.06
N PRO A 94 -4.58 6.60 -5.38
CA PRO A 94 -3.30 7.09 -5.88
C PRO A 94 -2.95 8.49 -5.37
N SER A 95 -1.66 8.78 -5.31
CA SER A 95 -1.13 10.09 -4.93
C SER A 95 -0.42 10.78 -6.10
N GLY A 96 -0.27 12.11 -6.01
CA GLY A 96 0.47 12.89 -7.00
C GLY A 96 -0.30 13.11 -8.33
N PRO A 97 0.38 12.99 -9.50
CA PRO A 97 -0.23 13.31 -10.79
C PRO A 97 -1.23 12.24 -11.26
N VAL A 98 -1.12 11.00 -10.79
CA VAL A 98 -2.02 9.91 -11.19
C VAL A 98 -3.37 10.07 -10.51
N LYS A 99 -4.44 10.14 -11.30
CA LYS A 99 -5.81 10.39 -10.80
C LYS A 99 -6.68 9.12 -10.74
N HIS A 100 -6.28 8.06 -11.43
CA HIS A 100 -7.07 6.85 -11.55
C HIS A 100 -6.27 5.62 -11.10
N PRO A 101 -6.86 4.75 -10.26
CA PRO A 101 -6.21 3.51 -9.83
C PRO A 101 -6.04 2.53 -11.01
N SER A 102 -4.89 1.88 -11.05
CA SER A 102 -4.56 0.84 -12.03
C SER A 102 -5.20 -0.49 -11.64
N ALA A 103 -6.06 -1.03 -12.50
CA ALA A 103 -6.64 -2.36 -12.31
C ALA A 103 -5.60 -3.47 -12.29
N GLU A 104 -4.45 -3.27 -12.97
CA GLU A 104 -3.36 -4.24 -12.95
C GLU A 104 -2.66 -4.31 -11.60
N ILE A 105 -2.47 -3.17 -10.91
CA ILE A 105 -1.89 -3.16 -9.56
C ILE A 105 -2.84 -3.79 -8.55
N VAL A 106 -4.13 -3.45 -8.64
CA VAL A 106 -5.16 -4.07 -7.80
C VAL A 106 -5.18 -5.59 -8.03
N ARG A 107 -5.09 -6.03 -9.28
CA ARG A 107 -5.01 -7.45 -9.62
C ARG A 107 -3.77 -8.12 -9.02
N ALA A 108 -2.59 -7.52 -9.17
CA ALA A 108 -1.34 -8.07 -8.66
C ALA A 108 -1.38 -8.29 -7.14
N LEU A 109 -1.93 -7.33 -6.39
CA LEU A 109 -2.13 -7.45 -4.95
C LEU A 109 -3.09 -8.60 -4.59
N LEU A 110 -4.24 -8.67 -5.26
CA LEU A 110 -5.26 -9.71 -5.02
C LEU A 110 -4.73 -11.11 -5.37
N GLU A 111 -4.01 -11.26 -6.49
CA GLU A 111 -3.35 -12.50 -6.90
C GLU A 111 -2.27 -12.94 -5.91
N SER A 112 -1.64 -11.98 -5.23
CA SER A 112 -0.66 -12.24 -4.18
C SER A 112 -1.28 -12.53 -2.81
N GLY A 113 -2.62 -12.46 -2.68
CA GLY A 113 -3.34 -12.76 -1.44
C GLY A 113 -3.75 -11.55 -0.60
N ALA A 114 -3.82 -10.35 -1.18
CA ALA A 114 -4.49 -9.22 -0.52
C ALA A 114 -5.96 -9.58 -0.25
N ASP A 115 -6.41 -9.40 0.99
CA ASP A 115 -7.80 -9.61 1.38
C ASP A 115 -8.61 -8.33 1.11
N PRO A 116 -9.56 -8.35 0.15
CA PRO A 116 -10.36 -7.17 -0.18
C PRO A 116 -11.38 -6.79 0.90
N ASN A 117 -11.55 -7.62 1.93
CA ASN A 117 -12.47 -7.38 3.04
C ASN A 117 -11.79 -6.80 4.28
N VAL A 118 -10.46 -6.56 4.27
CA VAL A 118 -9.82 -5.77 5.33
C VAL A 118 -10.19 -4.29 5.14
N PRO A 119 -10.89 -3.67 6.10
CA PRO A 119 -11.32 -2.29 5.94
C PRO A 119 -10.16 -1.32 6.23
N ARG A 120 -10.18 -0.17 5.56
CA ARG A 120 -9.56 1.04 6.10
C ARG A 120 -10.33 1.45 7.36
N VAL A 121 -9.62 1.73 8.44
CA VAL A 121 -10.20 2.16 9.71
C VAL A 121 -9.66 3.52 10.10
N TRP A 122 -10.55 4.47 10.38
CA TRP A 122 -10.19 5.75 10.99
C TRP A 122 -10.84 5.85 12.37
N ARG A 123 -10.04 6.08 13.41
CA ARG A 123 -10.46 6.12 14.82
C ARG A 123 -10.21 7.51 15.38
N GLU A 124 -11.27 8.29 15.46
CA GLU A 124 -11.27 9.61 16.11
C GLU A 124 -12.48 9.76 17.04
N ASN A 125 -13.68 9.38 16.57
CA ASN A 125 -14.93 9.38 17.36
C ASN A 125 -15.99 8.34 16.93
N PHE A 126 -15.82 7.68 15.78
CA PHE A 126 -16.65 6.56 15.28
C PHE A 126 -15.75 5.58 14.54
N ASN A 127 -16.02 4.26 14.63
CA ASN A 127 -15.36 3.27 13.78
C ASN A 127 -15.90 3.42 12.35
N ASN A 128 -15.21 4.21 11.53
CA ASN A 128 -15.51 4.32 10.11
C ASN A 128 -14.72 3.26 9.36
N GLU A 129 -15.36 2.12 9.11
CA GLU A 129 -14.84 1.04 8.28
C GLU A 129 -15.21 1.30 6.81
N VAL A 130 -14.19 1.40 5.96
CA VAL A 130 -14.38 1.50 4.51
C VAL A 130 -13.76 0.26 3.89
N PHE A 131 -14.52 -0.50 3.11
CA PHE A 131 -14.03 -1.67 2.37
C PHE A 131 -13.55 -1.27 0.97
N ALA A 132 -12.62 -2.04 0.40
CA ALA A 132 -11.97 -1.75 -0.88
C ALA A 132 -12.98 -1.54 -2.03
N ILE A 133 -14.09 -2.28 -2.02
CA ILE A 133 -15.14 -2.16 -3.04
C ILE A 133 -15.79 -0.77 -3.08
N ASN A 134 -15.89 -0.08 -1.93
CA ASN A 134 -16.43 1.28 -1.85
C ASN A 134 -15.47 2.31 -2.44
N ARG A 135 -14.18 1.96 -2.53
CA ARG A 135 -13.12 2.84 -3.01
C ARG A 135 -12.87 2.75 -4.51
N ALA A 136 -13.54 1.83 -5.21
CA ALA A 136 -13.52 1.69 -6.66
C ALA A 136 -14.27 2.83 -7.41
N TRP A 137 -14.97 3.73 -6.69
CA TRP A 137 -15.59 4.95 -7.25
C TRP A 137 -16.44 4.74 -8.51
N GLY A 138 -17.20 3.64 -8.57
CA GLY A 138 -18.06 3.31 -9.71
C GLY A 138 -17.33 2.72 -10.93
N ASN A 139 -16.01 2.56 -10.87
CA ASN A 139 -15.25 1.81 -11.88
C ASN A 139 -15.70 0.34 -11.87
N GLN A 140 -16.46 -0.03 -12.90
CA GLN A 140 -17.06 -1.36 -13.01
C GLN A 140 -16.01 -2.47 -13.15
N GLU A 141 -14.87 -2.18 -13.78
CA GLU A 141 -13.77 -3.13 -13.90
C GLU A 141 -13.18 -3.46 -12.52
N LEU A 142 -12.89 -2.44 -11.71
CA LEU A 142 -12.36 -2.64 -10.35
C LEU A 142 -13.38 -3.30 -9.43
N ILE A 143 -14.67 -2.94 -9.54
CA ILE A 143 -15.74 -3.58 -8.77
C ILE A 143 -15.84 -5.07 -9.15
N ALA A 144 -15.82 -5.39 -10.44
CA ALA A 144 -15.87 -6.77 -10.92
C ALA A 144 -14.65 -7.57 -10.45
N LEU A 145 -13.45 -6.96 -10.52
CA LEU A 145 -12.22 -7.56 -10.05
C LEU A 145 -12.27 -7.85 -8.55
N LEU A 146 -12.60 -6.86 -7.72
CA LEU A 146 -12.70 -7.04 -6.27
C LEU A 146 -13.71 -8.13 -5.89
N ARG A 147 -14.88 -8.16 -6.56
CA ARG A 147 -15.89 -9.22 -6.35
C ARG A 147 -15.41 -10.60 -6.77
N ALA A 148 -14.65 -10.71 -7.85
CA ALA A 148 -14.05 -11.97 -8.28
C ALA A 148 -13.14 -12.57 -7.20
N TYR A 149 -12.48 -11.70 -6.42
CA TYR A 149 -11.65 -12.07 -5.27
C TYR A 149 -12.39 -12.05 -3.92
N GLY A 150 -13.73 -12.02 -3.93
CA GLY A 150 -14.54 -12.22 -2.72
C GLY A 150 -14.90 -10.96 -1.93
N ALA A 151 -14.71 -9.76 -2.49
CA ALA A 151 -15.15 -8.53 -1.84
C ALA A 151 -16.67 -8.50 -1.63
N GLY A 152 -17.11 -8.25 -0.40
CA GLY A 152 -18.52 -8.06 -0.05
C GLY A 152 -19.35 -9.35 0.01
N LYS A 153 -18.72 -10.50 0.24
CA LYS A 153 -19.38 -11.78 0.55
C LYS A 153 -19.60 -11.95 2.05
#